data_AF-A0A956S7G1-F1
#
_entry.id   AF-A0A956S7G1-F1
#
_cell.length_a   1.000
_cell.length_b   1.000
_cell.length_c   1.000
_cell.angle_alpha   90.00
_cell.angle_beta   90.00
_cell.angle_gamma   90.00
#
_symmetry.space_group_name_H-M   'P 1'
#
loop_
_entity.id
_entity.type
_entity.pdbx_description
1 polymer ?
#
loop_
_entity_poly.entity_id
_entity_poly.type
_entity_poly.pdbx_seq_one_letter_code
_entity_poly.pdbx_strand_id
1 'polypeptide(L)'
;MLLLLILSIAFASNDLDYFIDKEIRIFLSGANHIFLGFKENDSFLSAQSKYSNLKGFNTLSRIFRDGDLYRIKVGSEYLCFNSDRAVKCGLNHKWQIIERPFGYSFKQNSKCLTLFSKTYLKMMSCTDSNDQIFDMKYANEDQICGSSFDSKLDEPKKENVFIFNIDKNMLNNKYDSTSEDSHSHSIHRRNDFVDLTNH
;
A
#
# COMPACT_ATOMS: atom_id res chain seq x y z
N MET A 1 13.97 24.13 41.73
CA MET A 1 12.72 24.00 40.95
C MET A 1 12.89 24.12 39.44
N LEU A 2 14.09 24.38 38.90
CA LEU A 2 14.31 24.54 37.45
C LEU A 2 14.80 23.25 36.75
N LEU A 3 15.06 22.16 37.49
CA LEU A 3 15.69 20.94 36.97
C LEU A 3 14.70 19.83 36.55
N LEU A 4 13.39 20.04 36.74
CA LEU A 4 12.33 19.06 36.42
C LEU A 4 11.60 19.32 35.08
N LEU A 5 11.92 20.42 34.37
CA LEU A 5 11.33 20.76 33.07
C LEU A 5 12.13 20.22 31.87
N ILE A 6 13.31 19.63 32.10
CA ILE A 6 14.19 19.14 31.02
C ILE A 6 13.93 17.65 30.72
N LEU A 7 13.16 16.94 31.56
CA LEU A 7 12.93 15.50 31.45
C LEU A 7 11.55 15.12 30.88
N SER A 8 10.89 16.05 30.19
CA SER A 8 9.62 15.80 29.48
C SER A 8 9.77 16.02 27.97
N ILE A 9 10.98 15.82 27.43
CA ILE A 9 11.11 15.51 26.00
C ILE A 9 10.60 14.08 25.86
N ALA A 10 9.28 13.95 25.83
CA ALA A 10 8.59 12.71 25.54
C ALA A 10 9.13 12.22 24.20
N PHE A 11 9.79 11.06 24.23
CA PHE A 11 10.08 10.29 23.03
C PHE A 11 8.74 9.84 22.47
N ALA A 12 8.07 10.71 21.72
CA ALA A 12 7.06 10.29 20.78
C ALA A 12 7.80 9.41 19.77
N SER A 13 7.72 8.09 19.97
CA SER A 13 8.18 7.13 18.98
C SER A 13 7.42 7.43 17.70
N ASN A 14 8.14 7.89 16.69
CA ASN A 14 7.57 8.10 15.38
C ASN A 14 7.28 6.71 14.80
N ASP A 15 6.06 6.43 14.36
CA ASP A 15 5.69 5.12 13.81
C ASP A 15 6.60 4.71 12.63
N LEU A 16 7.23 5.67 11.96
CA LEU A 16 8.26 5.44 10.95
C LEU A 16 9.44 4.60 11.47
N ASP A 17 9.78 4.68 12.76
CA ASP A 17 10.90 3.96 13.37
C ASP A 17 10.73 2.45 13.34
N TYR A 18 9.50 1.94 13.28
CA TYR A 18 9.24 0.51 13.09
C TYR A 18 9.70 0.00 11.72
N PHE A 19 9.82 0.88 10.72
CA PHE A 19 10.18 0.54 9.35
C PHE A 19 11.64 0.82 9.00
N ILE A 20 12.38 1.53 9.87
CA ILE A 20 13.79 1.90 9.59
C ILE A 20 14.67 0.64 9.52
N ASP A 21 15.47 0.58 8.46
CA ASP A 21 16.38 -0.53 8.14
C ASP A 21 15.68 -1.89 7.98
N LYS A 22 14.36 -1.89 7.79
CA LYS A 22 13.56 -3.10 7.50
C LYS A 22 13.19 -3.14 6.02
N GLU A 23 13.01 -4.36 5.54
CA GLU A 23 12.50 -4.59 4.18
C GLU A 23 10.98 -4.40 4.17
N ILE A 24 10.54 -3.43 3.40
CA ILE A 24 9.15 -2.97 3.35
C ILE A 24 8.67 -2.88 1.92
N ARG A 25 7.36 -2.68 1.75
CA ARG A 25 6.74 -2.26 0.50
C ARG A 25 6.04 -0.94 0.75
N ILE A 26 6.28 0.03 -0.13
CA ILE A 26 5.61 1.33 -0.10
C ILE A 26 4.42 1.27 -1.06
N PHE A 27 3.25 1.66 -0.59
CA PHE A 27 2.01 1.65 -1.38
C PHE A 27 1.21 2.93 -1.16
N LEU A 28 0.27 3.21 -2.06
CA LEU A 28 -0.62 4.37 -1.90
C LEU A 28 -1.63 4.11 -0.78
N SER A 29 -1.74 4.98 0.22
CA SER A 29 -2.64 4.77 1.35
C SER A 29 -4.11 4.65 0.93
N GLY A 30 -4.53 5.49 -0.03
CA GLY A 30 -5.88 5.44 -0.60
C GLY A 30 -6.15 4.26 -1.54
N ALA A 31 -5.13 3.49 -1.91
CA ALA A 31 -5.23 2.35 -2.80
C ALA A 31 -4.14 1.32 -2.49
N ASN A 32 -4.30 0.56 -1.39
CA ASN A 32 -3.32 -0.38 -0.86
C ASN A 32 -2.88 -1.55 -1.79
N HIS A 33 -3.49 -1.64 -2.97
CA HIS A 33 -3.09 -2.56 -4.02
C HIS A 33 -2.08 -1.94 -5.00
N ILE A 34 -1.80 -0.64 -4.93
CA ILE A 34 -0.87 0.08 -5.80
C ILE A 34 0.46 0.28 -5.08
N PHE A 35 1.49 -0.41 -5.54
CA PHE A 35 2.84 -0.40 -4.96
C PHE A 35 3.79 0.46 -5.76
N LEU A 36 4.69 1.15 -5.06
CA LEU A 36 5.81 1.86 -5.68
C LEU A 36 6.94 0.87 -5.97
N GLY A 37 7.61 1.07 -7.11
CA GLY A 37 8.68 0.19 -7.52
C GLY A 37 9.43 0.66 -8.76
N PHE A 38 10.52 -0.04 -9.07
CA PHE A 38 11.26 0.12 -10.31
C PHE A 38 11.04 -1.07 -11.23
N LYS A 39 10.89 -0.78 -12.53
CA LYS A 39 11.02 -1.82 -13.55
C LYS A 39 12.52 -2.07 -13.82
N GLU A 40 12.92 -3.31 -14.10
CA GLU A 40 14.33 -3.72 -14.25
C GLU A 40 15.12 -2.81 -15.21
N ASN A 41 14.50 -2.37 -16.31
CA ASN A 41 15.14 -1.53 -17.33
C ASN A 41 14.65 -0.06 -17.35
N ASP A 42 13.85 0.35 -16.37
CA ASP A 42 13.37 1.74 -16.27
C ASP A 42 14.20 2.48 -15.22
N SER A 43 14.49 3.75 -15.47
CA SER A 43 15.16 4.63 -14.51
C SER A 43 14.17 5.37 -13.59
N PHE A 44 12.89 5.39 -13.95
CA PHE A 44 11.87 6.14 -13.22
C PHE A 44 11.13 5.26 -12.21
N LEU A 45 10.83 5.84 -11.05
CA LEU A 45 9.93 5.22 -10.09
C LEU A 45 8.54 5.23 -10.71
N SER A 46 7.83 4.12 -10.60
CA SER A 46 6.44 4.00 -11.05
C SER A 46 5.60 3.30 -10.00
N ALA A 47 4.28 3.41 -10.19
CA ALA A 47 3.30 2.74 -9.37
C ALA A 47 2.63 1.61 -10.18
N GLN A 48 2.47 0.43 -9.59
CA GLN A 48 1.76 -0.68 -10.24
C GLN A 48 0.84 -1.41 -9.26
N SER A 49 -0.29 -1.86 -9.78
CA SER A 49 -1.24 -2.67 -9.02
C SER A 49 -0.69 -4.08 -8.80
N LYS A 50 -0.88 -4.66 -7.61
CA LYS A 50 -0.58 -6.08 -7.33
C LYS A 50 -1.39 -7.05 -8.19
N TYR A 51 -2.47 -6.58 -8.80
CA TYR A 51 -3.30 -7.36 -9.73
C TYR A 51 -2.79 -7.30 -11.18
N SER A 52 -1.72 -6.55 -11.43
CA SER A 52 -1.09 -6.46 -12.75
C SER A 52 0.14 -7.38 -12.85
N ASN A 53 0.69 -7.54 -14.04
CA ASN A 53 1.90 -8.35 -14.24
C ASN A 53 3.12 -7.64 -13.64
N LEU A 54 3.55 -8.08 -12.46
CA LEU A 54 4.71 -7.55 -11.74
C LEU A 54 6.07 -8.14 -12.22
N LYS A 55 6.11 -8.91 -13.31
CA LYS A 55 7.37 -9.48 -13.81
C LYS A 55 8.36 -8.36 -14.12
N GLY A 56 9.51 -8.41 -13.45
CA GLY A 56 10.57 -7.40 -13.57
C GLY A 56 10.22 -6.06 -12.91
N PHE A 57 9.24 -6.03 -11.99
CA PHE A 57 8.88 -4.86 -11.19
C PHE A 57 9.25 -5.09 -9.72
N ASN A 58 10.27 -4.38 -9.24
CA ASN A 58 10.78 -4.52 -7.88
C ASN A 58 10.13 -3.48 -6.95
N THR A 59 9.35 -3.97 -5.99
CA THR A 59 8.64 -3.17 -4.98
C THR A 59 9.32 -3.19 -3.61
N LEU A 60 10.34 -4.03 -3.42
CA LEU A 60 11.05 -4.14 -2.15
C LEU A 60 11.78 -2.84 -1.90
N SER A 61 11.56 -2.25 -0.73
CA SER A 61 12.11 -0.96 -0.36
C SER A 61 12.74 -1.03 1.03
N ARG A 62 13.65 -0.11 1.31
CA ARG A 62 14.22 0.10 2.65
C ARG A 62 14.42 1.58 2.91
N ILE A 63 14.12 2.01 4.13
CA ILE A 63 14.32 3.40 4.56
C ILE A 63 15.46 3.42 5.58
N PHE A 64 16.44 4.27 5.35
CA PHE A 64 17.59 4.47 6.23
C PHE A 64 17.50 5.86 6.84
N ARG A 65 17.60 5.96 8.16
CA ARG A 65 17.72 7.24 8.86
C ARG A 65 19.12 7.84 8.62
N ASP A 66 19.17 9.13 8.35
CA ASP A 66 20.41 9.88 8.04
C ASP A 66 20.28 11.30 8.64
N GLY A 67 20.47 11.38 9.96
CA GLY A 67 20.13 12.56 10.76
C GLY A 67 18.61 12.73 10.86
N ASP A 68 18.14 13.94 10.59
CA ASP A 68 16.71 14.29 10.57
C ASP A 68 16.01 13.97 9.24
N LEU A 69 16.76 13.43 8.28
CA LEU A 69 16.27 13.06 6.95
C LEU A 69 16.49 11.57 6.70
N TYR A 70 15.98 11.10 5.56
CA TYR A 70 15.95 9.69 5.24
C TYR A 70 16.51 9.42 3.85
N ARG A 71 17.20 8.30 3.68
CA ARG A 71 17.55 7.74 2.38
C ARG A 71 16.60 6.58 2.09
N ILE A 72 16.08 6.51 0.87
CA ILE A 72 15.13 5.47 0.47
C ILE A 72 15.80 4.63 -0.61
N LYS A 73 15.79 3.31 -0.44
CA LYS A 73 16.13 2.35 -1.50
C LYS A 73 14.88 1.65 -2.00
N VAL A 74 14.84 1.39 -3.30
CA VAL A 74 13.84 0.55 -3.97
C VAL A 74 14.62 -0.45 -4.84
N GLY A 75 14.53 -1.74 -4.50
CA GLY A 75 15.44 -2.77 -4.98
C GLY A 75 16.87 -2.53 -4.51
N SER A 76 17.83 -2.54 -5.44
CA SER A 76 19.25 -2.25 -5.18
C SER A 76 19.58 -0.76 -5.19
N GLU A 77 18.72 0.06 -5.78
CA GLU A 77 19.01 1.46 -6.12
C GLU A 77 18.45 2.41 -5.07
N TYR A 78 19.10 3.56 -4.89
CA TYR A 78 18.50 4.64 -4.11
C TYR A 78 17.50 5.41 -4.96
N LEU A 79 16.52 5.99 -4.27
CA LEU A 79 15.55 6.89 -4.84
C LEU A 79 16.06 8.33 -4.74
N CYS A 80 16.20 8.99 -5.89
CA CYS A 80 16.54 10.39 -5.99
C CYS A 80 15.45 11.18 -6.68
N PHE A 81 15.55 12.49 -6.56
CA PHE A 81 14.79 13.43 -7.37
C PHE A 81 15.68 13.99 -8.48
N ASN A 82 15.17 13.95 -9.71
CA ASN A 82 15.73 14.70 -10.82
C ASN A 82 14.61 15.49 -11.51
N SER A 83 14.73 16.82 -11.47
CA SER A 83 13.86 17.80 -12.14
C SER A 83 12.40 17.78 -11.69
N ASP A 84 11.62 16.78 -12.10
CA ASP A 84 10.21 16.60 -11.75
C ASP A 84 9.84 15.15 -11.43
N ARG A 85 10.80 14.21 -11.50
CA ARG A 85 10.57 12.78 -11.32
C ARG A 85 11.46 12.17 -10.25
N ALA A 86 10.95 11.10 -9.66
CA ALA A 86 11.75 10.23 -8.80
C ALA A 86 12.44 9.16 -9.65
N VAL A 87 13.76 9.02 -9.51
CA VAL A 87 14.64 8.23 -10.38
C VAL A 87 15.61 7.35 -9.58
N LYS A 88 16.15 6.32 -10.21
CA LYS A 88 17.30 5.55 -9.72
C LYS A 88 18.55 6.44 -9.63
N CYS A 89 19.37 6.21 -8.62
CA CYS A 89 20.64 6.89 -8.43
C CYS A 89 21.56 6.13 -7.45
N GLY A 90 22.81 6.58 -7.37
CA GLY A 90 23.78 6.14 -6.37
C GLY A 90 23.49 6.71 -4.98
N LEU A 91 24.46 7.34 -4.35
CA LEU A 91 24.31 7.91 -2.99
C LEU A 91 24.25 9.43 -3.12
N ASN A 92 23.33 10.10 -2.41
CA ASN A 92 23.44 11.52 -1.92
C ASN A 92 22.08 12.19 -1.68
N HIS A 93 20.97 11.64 -2.16
CA HIS A 93 19.67 12.30 -1.99
C HIS A 93 18.99 11.87 -0.69
N LYS A 94 18.57 12.86 0.07
CA LYS A 94 17.83 12.69 1.31
C LYS A 94 16.40 13.22 1.14
N TRP A 95 15.47 12.54 1.79
CA TRP A 95 14.04 12.80 1.77
C TRP A 95 13.60 13.24 3.15
N GLN A 96 12.70 14.22 3.20
CA GLN A 96 11.91 14.48 4.39
C GLN A 96 10.68 13.58 4.33
N ILE A 97 10.48 12.73 5.34
CA ILE A 97 9.28 11.89 5.47
C ILE A 97 8.39 12.56 6.51
N ILE A 98 7.20 12.97 6.08
CA ILE A 98 6.26 13.71 6.92
C ILE A 98 5.09 12.79 7.25
N GLU A 99 4.85 12.57 8.53
CA GLU A 99 3.69 11.83 9.02
C GLU A 99 2.39 12.56 8.68
N ARG A 100 1.39 11.80 8.25
CA ARG A 100 0.04 12.23 7.89
C ARG A 100 -0.97 11.31 8.58
N PRO A 101 -2.25 11.71 8.72
CA PRO A 101 -3.26 10.90 9.42
C PRO A 101 -3.41 9.46 8.93
N PHE A 102 -3.06 9.16 7.67
CA PHE A 102 -3.19 7.83 7.06
C PHE A 102 -1.91 7.39 6.33
N GLY A 103 -0.73 7.73 6.88
CA GLY A 103 0.56 7.31 6.34
C GLY A 103 1.55 8.46 6.28
N TYR A 104 2.25 8.60 5.16
CA TYR A 104 3.42 9.45 5.04
C TYR A 104 3.49 10.14 3.68
N SER A 105 4.01 11.37 3.67
CA SER A 105 4.38 12.08 2.45
C SER A 105 5.91 12.11 2.30
N PHE A 106 6.40 11.78 1.11
CA PHE A 106 7.83 11.87 0.77
C PHE A 106 8.13 13.20 0.10
N LYS A 107 8.91 14.06 0.76
CA LYS A 107 9.19 15.43 0.33
C LYS A 107 10.67 15.64 0.01
N GLN A 108 10.93 16.38 -1.06
CA GLN A 108 12.25 16.89 -1.42
C GLN A 108 12.11 18.26 -2.10
N ASN A 109 12.95 19.24 -1.75
CA ASN A 109 12.94 20.60 -2.32
C ASN A 109 11.55 21.26 -2.32
N SER A 110 10.83 21.19 -1.19
CA SER A 110 9.47 21.72 -1.02
C SER A 110 8.38 21.09 -1.91
N LYS A 111 8.69 20.01 -2.62
CA LYS A 111 7.74 19.23 -3.41
C LYS A 111 7.54 17.85 -2.81
N CYS A 112 6.36 17.29 -2.97
CA CYS A 112 5.99 15.96 -2.51
C CYS A 112 5.84 15.00 -3.69
N LEU A 113 6.23 13.74 -3.47
CA LEU A 113 5.97 12.66 -4.41
C LEU A 113 4.45 12.49 -4.55
N THR A 114 3.97 12.50 -5.78
CA THR A 114 2.54 12.51 -6.11
C THR A 114 2.25 11.50 -7.20
N LEU A 115 1.23 10.66 -7.00
CA LEU A 115 0.69 9.79 -8.04
C LEU A 115 -0.16 10.62 -9.01
N PHE A 116 0.48 11.17 -10.04
CA PHE A 116 -0.18 12.07 -11.00
C PHE A 116 -1.12 11.32 -11.97
N SER A 117 -0.81 10.07 -12.31
CA SER A 117 -1.68 9.20 -13.09
C SER A 117 -1.55 7.75 -12.61
N LYS A 118 -2.30 6.81 -13.21
CA LYS A 118 -2.39 5.40 -12.77
C LYS A 118 -1.05 4.75 -12.40
N THR A 119 0.02 5.07 -13.13
CA THR A 119 1.36 4.51 -12.90
C THR A 119 2.45 5.56 -12.74
N TYR A 120 2.15 6.82 -13.05
CA TYR A 120 3.16 7.87 -13.19
C TYR A 120 3.24 8.71 -11.91
N LEU A 121 4.46 8.83 -11.39
CA LEU A 121 4.78 9.63 -10.21
C LEU A 121 5.50 10.91 -10.63
N LYS A 122 5.14 12.03 -9.98
CA LYS A 122 5.74 13.35 -10.21
C LYS A 122 5.95 14.06 -8.88
N MET A 123 6.93 14.95 -8.83
CA MET A 123 7.09 15.87 -7.71
C MET A 123 6.23 17.11 -7.92
N MET A 124 5.23 17.30 -7.05
CA MET A 124 4.29 18.43 -7.10
C MET A 124 4.31 19.21 -5.80
N SER A 125 3.65 20.36 -5.73
CA SER A 125 3.47 21.08 -4.46
C SER A 125 2.79 20.16 -3.45
N CYS A 126 3.29 20.17 -2.21
CA CYS A 126 2.75 19.34 -1.15
C CYS A 126 1.33 19.76 -0.79
N THR A 127 0.42 18.79 -0.80
CA THR A 127 -0.99 18.91 -0.40
C THR A 127 -1.33 17.75 0.56
N ASP A 128 -2.52 17.78 1.16
CA ASP A 128 -3.03 16.68 1.99
C ASP A 128 -3.91 15.70 1.17
N SER A 129 -3.68 15.61 -0.14
CA SER A 129 -4.45 14.77 -1.04
C SER A 129 -3.96 13.32 -1.01
N ASN A 130 -4.89 12.37 -1.18
CA ASN A 130 -4.61 10.93 -1.06
C ASN A 130 -3.60 10.40 -2.08
N ASP A 131 -3.34 11.11 -3.17
CA ASP A 131 -2.32 10.80 -4.18
C ASP A 131 -0.88 11.15 -3.74
N GLN A 132 -0.72 11.82 -2.59
CA GLN A 132 0.56 12.17 -1.96
C GLN A 132 0.80 11.48 -0.60
N ILE A 133 -0.11 10.58 -0.22
CA ILE A 133 -0.03 9.84 1.05
C ILE A 133 0.22 8.38 0.73
N PHE A 134 1.32 7.89 1.27
CA PHE A 134 1.80 6.52 1.09
C PHE A 134 1.93 5.85 2.45
N ASP A 135 1.73 4.55 2.46
CA ASP A 135 1.87 3.74 3.65
C ASP A 135 2.85 2.61 3.39
N MET A 136 3.27 1.95 4.46
CA MET A 136 4.32 0.96 4.49
C MET A 136 3.86 -0.28 5.22
N LYS A 137 4.31 -1.42 4.73
CA LYS A 137 4.14 -2.71 5.40
C LYS A 137 5.39 -3.54 5.24
N TYR A 138 5.63 -4.50 6.13
CA TYR A 138 6.77 -5.40 5.96
C TYR A 138 6.60 -6.25 4.70
N ALA A 139 7.71 -6.51 4.01
CA ALA A 139 7.68 -7.24 2.75
C ALA A 139 7.18 -8.70 2.89
N ASN A 140 7.28 -9.27 4.09
CA ASN A 140 6.84 -10.63 4.43
C ASN A 140 5.36 -10.72 4.85
N GLU A 141 4.67 -9.62 5.16
CA GLU A 141 3.25 -9.67 5.59
C GLU A 141 2.33 -10.25 4.51
N ASP A 142 2.64 -10.02 3.23
CA ASP A 142 1.87 -10.58 2.11
C ASP A 142 1.93 -12.12 2.02
N GLN A 143 2.92 -12.76 2.67
CA GLN A 143 3.05 -14.22 2.67
C GLN A 143 2.22 -14.90 3.77
N ILE A 144 1.84 -14.16 4.82
CA ILE A 144 1.33 -14.73 6.07
C ILE A 144 -0.14 -15.16 5.96
N CYS A 145 -0.92 -14.61 5.01
CA CYS A 145 -2.35 -14.92 4.89
C CYS A 145 -2.75 -15.87 3.74
N GLY A 146 -1.80 -16.58 3.10
CA GLY A 146 -2.13 -17.47 1.98
C GLY A 146 -1.24 -18.69 1.77
N SER A 147 -0.19 -18.86 2.56
CA SER A 147 0.78 -19.95 2.37
C SER A 147 0.44 -21.26 3.11
N SER A 148 -0.73 -21.36 3.74
CA SER A 148 -1.21 -22.61 4.37
C SER A 148 -1.87 -23.61 3.41
N PHE A 149 -1.90 -23.37 2.09
CA PHE A 149 -2.57 -24.28 1.15
C PHE A 149 -1.69 -24.93 0.07
N ASP A 150 -0.38 -24.69 0.07
CA ASP A 150 0.55 -25.37 -0.85
C ASP A 150 1.80 -25.92 -0.15
N SER A 151 1.66 -26.35 1.11
CA SER A 151 2.54 -27.42 1.61
C SER A 151 2.18 -28.68 0.83
N LYS A 152 3.04 -29.01 -0.14
CA LYS A 152 3.26 -30.32 -0.76
C LYS A 152 2.34 -31.42 -0.20
N LEU A 153 1.55 -32.02 -1.09
CA LEU A 153 1.05 -33.38 -0.94
C LEU A 153 2.25 -34.33 -0.69
N ASP A 154 2.72 -34.40 0.54
CA ASP A 154 3.25 -35.65 1.07
C ASP A 154 2.04 -36.60 1.15
N GLU A 155 2.21 -37.81 0.61
CA GLU A 155 1.17 -38.83 0.59
C GLU A 155 0.54 -38.98 1.99
N PRO A 156 -0.80 -39.04 2.09
CA PRO A 156 -1.46 -39.13 3.38
C PRO A 156 -1.06 -40.46 4.04
N LYS A 157 -0.23 -40.38 5.09
CA LYS A 157 -0.22 -41.42 6.12
C LYS A 157 -1.64 -41.52 6.64
N LYS A 158 -2.24 -42.70 6.52
CA LYS A 158 -3.55 -43.04 7.07
C LYS A 158 -3.57 -42.77 8.58
N GLU A 159 -3.96 -41.57 8.97
CA GLU A 159 -4.43 -41.29 10.32
C GLU A 159 -5.92 -41.57 10.38
N ASN A 160 -6.32 -42.32 11.41
CA ASN A 160 -7.70 -42.65 11.69
C ASN A 160 -8.45 -41.37 12.09
N VAL A 161 -9.08 -40.73 11.11
CA VAL A 161 -10.03 -39.64 11.36
C VAL A 161 -11.26 -40.23 12.03
N PHE A 162 -11.49 -39.87 13.29
CA PHE A 162 -12.78 -40.08 13.94
C PHE A 162 -13.78 -39.10 13.33
N ILE A 163 -14.62 -39.61 12.43
CA ILE A 163 -15.76 -38.87 11.88
C ILE A 163 -16.85 -38.88 12.95
N PHE A 164 -17.08 -37.73 13.59
CA PHE A 164 -18.32 -37.50 14.32
C PHE A 164 -19.44 -37.31 13.29
N ASN A 165 -20.26 -38.35 13.11
CA ASN A 165 -21.52 -38.22 12.40
C ASN A 165 -22.46 -37.33 13.23
N ILE A 166 -22.55 -36.06 12.86
CA ILE A 166 -23.60 -35.18 13.37
C ILE A 166 -24.89 -35.57 12.66
N ASP A 167 -25.81 -36.13 13.44
CA ASP A 167 -27.11 -36.58 12.97
C ASP A 167 -27.90 -35.39 12.41
N LYS A 168 -28.29 -35.46 11.13
CA LYS A 168 -28.98 -34.37 10.40
C LYS A 168 -30.40 -34.09 10.92
N ASN A 169 -30.86 -34.81 11.94
CA ASN A 169 -32.20 -34.69 12.50
C ASN A 169 -32.38 -33.55 13.52
N MET A 170 -31.35 -32.73 13.80
CA MET A 170 -31.46 -31.57 14.71
C MET A 170 -31.62 -30.20 14.02
N LEU A 171 -31.64 -30.10 12.69
CA LEU A 171 -31.78 -28.81 11.98
C LEU A 171 -33.20 -28.47 11.52
N ASN A 172 -34.18 -29.35 11.72
CA ASN A 172 -35.58 -29.05 11.43
C ASN A 172 -36.30 -28.59 12.69
N ASN A 173 -35.96 -27.40 13.18
CA ASN A 173 -36.97 -26.63 13.91
C ASN A 173 -36.71 -25.12 13.79
N LYS A 174 -37.63 -24.50 13.04
CA LYS A 174 -38.21 -23.20 13.32
C LYS A 174 -37.41 -21.97 12.86
N TYR A 175 -37.60 -21.60 11.60
CA TYR A 175 -37.76 -20.19 11.26
C TYR A 175 -38.85 -20.05 10.19
N ASP A 176 -40.05 -19.76 10.67
CA ASP A 176 -41.22 -19.36 9.91
C ASP A 176 -41.56 -17.93 10.36
N SER A 177 -41.39 -16.95 9.47
CA SER A 177 -42.25 -15.77 9.27
C SER A 177 -41.54 -14.77 8.34
N THR A 178 -41.96 -14.64 7.07
CA THR A 178 -42.89 -13.64 6.50
C THR A 178 -42.50 -12.16 6.63
N SER A 179 -42.18 -11.55 5.49
CA SER A 179 -42.75 -10.31 4.90
C SER A 179 -41.68 -9.66 4.00
N GLU A 180 -41.72 -9.84 2.68
CA GLU A 180 -42.38 -8.92 1.74
C GLU A 180 -42.21 -7.44 2.13
N ASP A 181 -41.24 -6.77 1.52
CA ASP A 181 -41.54 -5.49 0.87
C ASP A 181 -40.53 -5.19 -0.25
N SER A 182 -41.09 -5.06 -1.45
CA SER A 182 -40.39 -4.75 -2.69
C SER A 182 -40.55 -3.26 -2.97
N HIS A 183 -39.46 -2.50 -2.97
CA HIS A 183 -39.42 -1.16 -3.52
C HIS A 183 -38.43 -1.14 -4.70
N SER A 184 -39.01 -1.35 -5.88
CA SER A 184 -38.37 -1.15 -7.18
C SER A 184 -38.25 0.35 -7.46
N HIS A 185 -37.04 0.90 -7.33
CA HIS A 185 -36.72 2.22 -7.88
C HIS A 185 -36.21 2.06 -9.32
N SER A 186 -37.06 2.40 -10.28
CA SER A 186 -36.69 2.58 -11.68
C SER A 186 -35.80 3.82 -11.83
N ILE A 187 -34.49 3.62 -12.04
CA ILE A 187 -33.59 4.70 -12.45
C ILE A 187 -33.72 4.88 -13.95
N HIS A 188 -34.41 5.95 -14.33
CA HIS A 188 -34.47 6.49 -15.67
C HIS A 188 -33.15 7.22 -15.97
N ARG A 189 -32.25 6.63 -16.77
CA ARG A 189 -31.11 7.37 -17.34
C ARG A 189 -31.39 7.66 -18.81
N ARG A 190 -31.52 8.96 -19.09
CA ARG A 190 -31.52 9.56 -20.43
C ARG A 190 -30.21 9.24 -21.14
N ASN A 191 -30.35 8.83 -22.40
CA ASN A 191 -29.28 8.84 -23.38
C ASN A 191 -29.21 10.24 -23.98
N ASP A 192 -28.17 11.00 -23.67
CA ASP A 192 -27.81 12.19 -24.45
C ASP A 192 -26.62 11.82 -25.34
N PHE A 193 -26.97 11.47 -26.58
CA PHE A 193 -26.04 11.27 -27.69
C PHE A 193 -25.74 12.65 -28.28
N VAL A 194 -24.51 13.14 -28.11
CA VAL A 194 -24.05 14.37 -28.77
C VAL A 194 -23.31 13.98 -30.03
N ASP A 195 -23.94 14.28 -31.16
CA ASP A 195 -23.38 14.22 -32.50
C ASP A 195 -22.44 15.43 -32.70
N LEU A 196 -21.18 15.19 -33.03
CA LEU A 196 -20.19 16.21 -33.36
C LEU A 196 -19.73 15.98 -34.80
N THR A 197 -20.51 16.48 -35.74
CA THR A 197 -20.07 16.80 -37.09
C THR A 197 -20.16 18.31 -37.27
N ASN A 198 -19.02 18.98 -37.44
CA ASN A 198 -18.81 20.21 -38.22
C ASN A 198 -17.43 20.83 -37.93
N HIS A 199 -16.44 20.54 -38.77
CA HIS A 199 -15.66 21.47 -39.62
C HIS A 199 -14.29 20.91 -39.98
#